data_AF-A0A6J6GPR8-F1
#
_entry.id   AF-A0A6J6GPR8-F1
#
_cell.length_a   1.000
_cell.length_b   1.000
_cell.length_c   1.000
_cell.angle_alpha   90.00
_cell.angle_beta   90.00
_cell.angle_gamma   90.00
#
_symmetry.space_group_name_H-M   'P 1'
#
loop_
_entity.id
_entity.type
_entity.pdbx_description
1 polymer ?
#
loop_
_entity_poly.entity_id
_entity_poly.type
_entity_poly.pdbx_seq_one_letter_code
_entity_poly.pdbx_strand_id
1 'polypeptide(L)'
;MRKILVTALTLFFVTANSFFTPAGADNPPRRILSGWLDGSPTIYLPSVDTNFNYDVIRDVSPFWYGLASESKITDKYTLGLYTKPITVALQDLKTRGLIVIPTITDDQPVRTLAGILANEGKRATLVKTIKDLVTKYNYDGIDLDFEKFYAKGETRANWVAMKPNWVSFIKELSATLHADSKLLSVTTPPDFDPATKRAGNWVYAWSEIGPHIDRLRIMAYDYSTITPGPIGPLDWTEDAVKFAITQMPASKVFVGIPGYGRDWITKVEGACPTAFASTIIVGGRASLAMRDAVNLASTYGGEAKYNTTFAENSYVYKKPYSDPTNSAITCTATRTVWYPDERSYAARAALVGKYRLGGVAVWTFGKETAAAATAIKNVAKAIAPDVIVSAIATDLEQINYGATFNLTGTFKLPDKTPVAGLNVRFEVKNSTDSTWRSIAVGVTDAAGTITAPAIVAEKSQIRLVSEGSWERLEAKSLEKAINVAPNIMMQLPSSVKATSAYQVKGQIFPKSAGVSVNVKRNGVVIGSYLTDATGGFNFTLIEKEANLVNYQASVAANAKMGAGNSEIYPLLIR
;
A
#
# COMPACT_ATOMS: atom_id res chain seq x y z
N MET A 1 -44.32 -69.89 -6.71
CA MET A 1 -43.66 -69.39 -7.94
C MET A 1 -43.79 -67.87 -8.03
N ARG A 2 -42.73 -67.13 -7.70
CA ARG A 2 -42.35 -65.84 -8.32
C ARG A 2 -40.99 -65.44 -7.75
N LYS A 3 -40.03 -65.27 -8.66
CA LYS A 3 -38.62 -64.98 -8.42
C LYS A 3 -38.46 -63.55 -7.88
N ILE A 4 -37.66 -63.36 -6.83
CA ILE A 4 -37.12 -62.04 -6.47
C ILE A 4 -35.64 -62.06 -6.82
N LEU A 5 -35.30 -61.20 -7.78
CA LEU A 5 -33.97 -60.94 -8.31
C LEU A 5 -33.24 -60.05 -7.29
N VAL A 6 -32.17 -60.55 -6.66
CA VAL A 6 -31.28 -59.72 -5.84
C VAL A 6 -30.06 -59.38 -6.69
N THR A 7 -30.04 -58.15 -7.18
CA THR A 7 -28.92 -57.57 -7.93
C THR A 7 -27.80 -57.22 -6.96
N ALA A 8 -26.61 -57.78 -7.16
CA ALA A 8 -25.41 -57.42 -6.40
C ALA A 8 -24.92 -56.02 -6.82
N LEU A 9 -24.97 -55.06 -5.90
CA LEU A 9 -24.41 -53.72 -6.08
C LEU A 9 -22.98 -53.72 -5.51
N THR A 10 -21.98 -53.73 -6.39
CA THR A 10 -20.57 -53.57 -6.03
C THR A 10 -20.30 -52.12 -5.61
N LEU A 11 -20.02 -51.92 -4.33
CA LEU A 11 -19.67 -50.62 -3.74
C LEU A 11 -18.19 -50.32 -4.04
N PHE A 12 -17.92 -49.35 -4.92
CA PHE A 12 -16.58 -48.79 -5.11
C PHE A 12 -16.24 -47.90 -3.90
N PHE A 13 -15.31 -48.33 -3.06
CA PHE A 13 -14.67 -47.46 -2.06
C PHE A 13 -13.70 -46.51 -2.76
N VAL A 14 -14.13 -45.26 -2.97
CA VAL A 14 -13.22 -44.16 -3.29
C VAL A 14 -12.66 -43.65 -1.98
N THR A 15 -11.42 -44.02 -1.66
CA THR A 15 -10.65 -43.40 -0.58
C THR A 15 -10.27 -41.98 -1.01
N ALA A 16 -11.10 -41.02 -0.65
CA ALA A 16 -10.74 -39.61 -0.73
C ALA A 16 -9.63 -39.35 0.30
N ASN A 17 -8.38 -39.30 -0.16
CA ASN A 17 -7.29 -38.73 0.62
C ASN A 17 -7.56 -37.24 0.79
N SER A 18 -8.24 -36.90 1.88
CA SER A 18 -8.35 -35.54 2.38
C SER A 18 -6.95 -35.07 2.75
N PHE A 19 -6.33 -34.28 1.88
CA PHE A 19 -5.20 -33.44 2.27
C PHE A 19 -5.74 -32.46 3.32
N PHE A 20 -5.58 -32.80 4.60
CA PHE A 20 -5.69 -31.83 5.68
C PHE A 20 -4.56 -30.83 5.48
N THR A 21 -4.88 -29.68 4.87
CA THR A 21 -4.07 -28.48 5.05
C THR A 21 -4.02 -28.21 6.54
N PRO A 22 -2.84 -27.98 7.15
CA PRO A 22 -2.76 -27.56 8.53
C PRO A 22 -3.66 -26.34 8.70
N ALA A 23 -4.55 -26.35 9.70
CA ALA A 23 -5.28 -25.16 10.10
C ALA A 23 -4.24 -24.08 10.44
N GLY A 24 -3.96 -23.19 9.49
CA GLY A 24 -3.14 -22.02 9.75
C GLY A 24 -3.82 -21.23 10.85
N ALA A 25 -3.03 -20.75 11.82
CA ALA A 25 -3.52 -19.76 12.77
C ALA A 25 -4.26 -18.66 11.98
N ASP A 26 -5.50 -18.38 12.35
CA ASP A 26 -6.38 -17.46 11.63
C ASP A 26 -5.67 -16.09 11.55
N ASN A 27 -5.19 -15.70 10.36
CA ASN A 27 -4.43 -14.45 10.20
C ASN A 27 -5.34 -13.28 10.61
N PRO A 28 -4.85 -12.31 11.42
CA PRO A 28 -5.67 -11.18 11.79
C PRO A 28 -6.03 -10.36 10.54
N PRO A 29 -7.18 -9.67 10.55
CA PRO A 29 -7.61 -8.90 9.39
C PRO A 29 -6.63 -7.77 9.05
N ARG A 30 -6.52 -7.44 7.77
CA ARG A 30 -5.79 -6.23 7.35
C ARG A 30 -6.51 -4.97 7.84
N ARG A 31 -5.72 -3.98 8.27
CA ARG A 31 -6.22 -2.64 8.59
C ARG A 31 -6.52 -1.86 7.32
N ILE A 32 -7.71 -2.06 6.76
CA ILE A 32 -8.16 -1.42 5.50
C ILE A 32 -9.16 -0.30 5.71
N LEU A 33 -9.57 -0.03 6.95
CA LEU A 33 -10.64 0.91 7.25
C LEU A 33 -10.08 2.22 7.80
N SER A 34 -10.44 3.30 7.16
CA SER A 34 -10.27 4.68 7.61
C SER A 34 -11.64 5.32 7.80
N GLY A 35 -11.71 6.50 8.42
CA GLY A 35 -12.97 7.24 8.43
C GLY A 35 -12.93 8.48 9.29
N TRP A 36 -13.96 9.30 9.09
CA TRP A 36 -14.07 10.59 9.76
C TRP A 36 -14.85 10.47 11.08
N LEU A 37 -14.37 11.18 12.09
CA LEU A 37 -15.04 11.35 13.38
C LEU A 37 -15.65 12.76 13.40
N ASP A 38 -16.94 12.87 13.13
CA ASP A 38 -17.63 14.16 13.03
C ASP A 38 -18.41 14.50 14.31
N GLY A 39 -17.82 15.39 15.11
CA GLY A 39 -18.39 16.00 16.32
C GLY A 39 -17.66 15.57 17.62
N SER A 40 -18.36 15.39 18.76
CA SER A 40 -17.74 15.01 20.05
C SER A 40 -17.27 13.55 20.10
N PRO A 41 -16.00 13.25 20.47
CA PRO A 41 -15.50 11.88 20.60
C PRO A 41 -16.34 10.97 21.49
N THR A 42 -17.07 11.53 22.46
CA THR A 42 -17.99 10.79 23.33
C THR A 42 -19.18 10.15 22.59
N ILE A 43 -19.48 10.60 21.37
CA ILE A 43 -20.64 10.15 20.58
C ILE A 43 -20.24 9.03 19.60
N TYR A 44 -19.12 9.17 18.89
CA TYR A 44 -18.75 8.19 17.83
C TYR A 44 -17.80 7.11 18.32
N LEU A 45 -16.91 7.40 19.27
CA LEU A 45 -15.95 6.39 19.75
C LEU A 45 -16.65 5.15 20.30
N PRO A 46 -17.73 5.23 21.11
CA PRO A 46 -18.41 4.03 21.59
C PRO A 46 -18.96 3.15 20.47
N SER A 47 -19.46 3.76 19.39
CA SER A 47 -19.94 3.01 18.22
C SER A 47 -18.78 2.35 17.48
N VAL A 48 -17.64 3.03 17.37
CA VAL A 48 -16.43 2.46 16.75
C VAL A 48 -15.84 1.33 17.61
N ASP A 49 -15.78 1.54 18.94
CA ASP A 49 -15.37 0.52 19.94
C ASP A 49 -16.23 -0.74 19.76
N THR A 50 -17.56 -0.57 19.71
CA THR A 50 -18.51 -1.69 19.66
C THR A 50 -18.54 -2.40 18.30
N ASN A 51 -18.57 -1.64 17.20
CA ASN A 51 -18.77 -2.21 15.87
C ASN A 51 -17.48 -2.75 15.25
N PHE A 52 -16.37 -2.04 15.44
CA PHE A 52 -15.11 -2.38 14.77
C PHE A 52 -14.06 -2.96 15.71
N ASN A 53 -14.07 -2.67 17.02
CA ASN A 53 -13.03 -3.14 17.95
C ASN A 53 -11.58 -2.84 17.45
N TYR A 54 -11.43 -1.85 16.58
CA TYR A 54 -10.18 -1.35 15.98
C TYR A 54 -9.33 -2.34 15.15
N ASP A 55 -9.70 -3.62 15.06
CA ASP A 55 -8.91 -4.66 14.38
C ASP A 55 -8.69 -4.39 12.88
N VAL A 56 -9.66 -3.75 12.23
CA VAL A 56 -9.61 -3.34 10.83
C VAL A 56 -9.29 -1.87 10.61
N ILE A 57 -9.24 -1.06 11.67
CA ILE A 57 -9.08 0.39 11.56
C ILE A 57 -7.61 0.73 11.44
N ARG A 58 -7.25 1.38 10.35
CA ARG A 58 -5.90 1.88 10.08
C ARG A 58 -5.66 3.25 10.69
N ASP A 59 -6.61 4.14 10.47
CA ASP A 59 -6.51 5.54 10.84
C ASP A 59 -7.88 6.17 11.01
N VAL A 60 -7.90 7.27 11.76
CA VAL A 60 -9.09 8.08 11.95
C VAL A 60 -8.79 9.54 11.61
N SER A 61 -9.81 10.22 11.13
CA SER A 61 -9.74 11.64 10.79
C SER A 61 -10.79 12.45 11.53
N PRO A 62 -10.43 12.94 12.72
CA PRO A 62 -11.31 13.83 13.44
C PRO A 62 -11.60 15.13 12.69
N PHE A 63 -12.88 15.48 12.54
CA PHE A 63 -13.35 16.63 11.77
C PHE A 63 -13.41 17.89 12.65
N TRP A 64 -12.25 18.33 13.14
CA TRP A 64 -12.15 19.33 14.21
C TRP A 64 -11.72 20.74 13.78
N TYR A 65 -11.19 20.89 12.57
CA TYR A 65 -10.52 22.12 12.15
C TYR A 65 -11.13 22.72 10.90
N GLY A 66 -11.12 24.05 10.84
CA GLY A 66 -11.55 24.83 9.70
C GLY A 66 -10.61 25.99 9.43
N LEU A 67 -10.17 26.15 8.18
CA LEU A 67 -9.25 27.20 7.79
C LEU A 67 -9.97 28.56 7.75
N ALA A 68 -9.56 29.46 8.64
CA ALA A 68 -10.13 30.80 8.78
C ALA A 68 -9.36 31.88 7.99
N SER A 69 -8.07 31.68 7.74
CA SER A 69 -7.19 32.48 6.87
C SER A 69 -5.85 31.75 6.71
N GLU A 70 -4.90 32.28 5.95
CA GLU A 70 -3.54 31.71 5.82
C GLU A 70 -2.80 31.56 7.15
N SER A 71 -3.19 32.31 8.19
CA SER A 71 -2.54 32.33 9.51
C SER A 71 -3.46 31.93 10.65
N LYS A 72 -4.71 31.52 10.37
CA LYS A 72 -5.71 31.21 11.40
C LYS A 72 -6.47 29.94 11.06
N ILE A 73 -6.47 29.01 12.01
CA ILE A 73 -7.30 27.80 11.99
C ILE A 73 -8.29 27.88 13.14
N THR A 74 -9.57 27.69 12.82
CA THR A 74 -10.64 27.49 13.79
C THR A 74 -10.55 26.08 14.37
N ASP A 75 -10.54 25.97 15.69
CA ASP A 75 -10.48 24.71 16.43
C ASP A 75 -11.79 24.53 17.21
N LYS A 76 -12.55 23.47 16.89
CA LYS A 76 -13.84 23.17 17.52
C LYS A 76 -13.75 22.94 19.04
N TYR A 77 -12.61 22.50 19.58
CA TYR A 77 -12.39 22.43 21.03
C TYR A 77 -12.23 23.82 21.65
N THR A 78 -11.52 24.72 20.97
CA THR A 78 -11.36 26.11 21.41
C THR A 78 -12.69 26.86 21.38
N LEU A 79 -13.59 26.48 20.47
CA LEU A 79 -14.97 26.98 20.42
C LEU A 79 -15.90 26.37 21.49
N GLY A 80 -15.42 25.45 22.34
CA GLY A 80 -16.22 24.83 23.39
C GLY A 80 -17.31 23.88 22.89
N LEU A 81 -17.19 23.37 21.64
CA LEU A 81 -18.18 22.46 21.07
C LEU A 81 -18.11 21.05 21.68
N TYR A 82 -17.03 20.72 22.38
CA TYR A 82 -16.80 19.42 22.99
C TYR A 82 -16.46 19.56 24.47
N THR A 83 -17.09 18.72 25.29
CA THR A 83 -16.91 18.71 26.76
C THR A 83 -15.69 17.90 27.19
N LYS A 84 -15.31 16.88 26.41
CA LYS A 84 -14.12 16.08 26.66
C LYS A 84 -12.88 16.87 26.22
N PRO A 85 -11.81 16.98 27.03
CA PRO A 85 -10.58 17.65 26.60
C PRO A 85 -9.91 16.93 25.42
N ILE A 86 -9.32 17.70 24.50
CA ILE A 86 -8.65 17.16 23.31
C ILE A 86 -7.53 16.17 23.68
N THR A 87 -6.76 16.44 24.74
CA THR A 87 -5.67 15.58 25.22
C THR A 87 -6.17 14.18 25.59
N VAL A 88 -7.34 14.08 26.22
CA VAL A 88 -7.96 12.80 26.59
C VAL A 88 -8.47 12.08 25.34
N ALA A 89 -9.09 12.80 24.41
CA ALA A 89 -9.53 12.20 23.15
C ALA A 89 -8.36 11.64 22.33
N LEU A 90 -7.23 12.36 22.28
CA LEU A 90 -6.02 11.91 21.61
C LEU A 90 -5.38 10.72 22.30
N GLN A 91 -5.31 10.74 23.63
CA GLN A 91 -4.77 9.63 24.40
C GLN A 91 -5.56 8.35 24.10
N ASP A 92 -6.89 8.41 24.09
CA ASP A 92 -7.75 7.27 23.79
C ASP A 92 -7.51 6.68 22.40
N LEU A 93 -7.32 7.53 21.38
CA LEU A 93 -7.01 7.09 20.03
C LEU A 93 -5.61 6.45 19.96
N LYS A 94 -4.63 7.06 20.63
CA LYS A 94 -3.24 6.58 20.68
C LYS A 94 -3.10 5.25 21.40
N THR A 95 -3.78 5.04 22.53
CA THR A 95 -3.75 3.76 23.28
C THR A 95 -4.34 2.60 22.48
N ARG A 96 -5.18 2.90 21.48
CA ARG A 96 -5.75 1.92 20.55
C ARG A 96 -4.84 1.66 19.34
N GLY A 97 -3.67 2.29 19.28
CA GLY A 97 -2.70 2.13 18.18
C GLY A 97 -3.20 2.66 16.85
N LEU A 98 -4.06 3.70 16.87
CA LEU A 98 -4.59 4.32 15.67
C LEU A 98 -3.71 5.48 15.21
N ILE A 99 -3.54 5.57 13.90
CA ILE A 99 -2.99 6.75 13.24
C ILE A 99 -4.05 7.86 13.27
N VAL A 100 -3.69 9.04 13.79
CA VAL A 100 -4.59 10.19 13.94
C VAL A 100 -4.20 11.31 12.97
N ILE A 101 -5.03 11.49 11.95
CA ILE A 101 -4.83 12.47 10.87
C ILE A 101 -6.07 13.38 10.85
N PRO A 102 -6.15 14.41 11.69
CA PRO A 102 -7.33 15.29 11.73
C PRO A 102 -7.58 15.96 10.38
N THR A 103 -8.85 16.22 10.11
CA THR A 103 -9.28 16.91 8.89
C THR A 103 -9.37 18.41 9.13
N ILE A 104 -8.91 19.17 8.14
CA ILE A 104 -9.11 20.61 8.05
C ILE A 104 -9.90 20.96 6.78
N THR A 105 -10.99 21.72 6.96
CA THR A 105 -11.83 22.22 5.87
C THR A 105 -11.43 23.64 5.44
N ASP A 106 -11.84 24.08 4.25
CA ASP A 106 -11.74 25.49 3.87
C ASP A 106 -13.02 26.26 4.24
N ASP A 107 -13.05 26.76 5.48
CA ASP A 107 -14.19 27.48 6.05
C ASP A 107 -14.29 28.95 5.59
N GLN A 108 -13.62 29.29 4.50
CA GLN A 108 -13.67 30.59 3.85
C GLN A 108 -14.79 30.66 2.80
N PRO A 109 -15.16 31.89 2.37
CA PRO A 109 -15.94 32.06 1.16
C PRO A 109 -15.26 31.36 -0.04
N VAL A 110 -16.09 30.96 -1.01
CA VAL A 110 -15.64 30.31 -2.24
C VAL A 110 -14.54 31.16 -2.92
N ARG A 111 -13.49 30.50 -3.41
CA ARG A 111 -12.27 31.05 -4.04
C ARG A 111 -11.31 31.83 -3.13
N THR A 112 -11.62 32.10 -1.86
CA THR A 112 -10.67 32.79 -0.97
C THR A 112 -9.37 32.00 -0.81
N LEU A 113 -9.46 30.68 -0.62
CA LEU A 113 -8.29 29.82 -0.54
C LEU A 113 -7.45 29.88 -1.82
N ALA A 114 -8.06 29.93 -3.00
CA ALA A 114 -7.27 30.07 -4.24
C ALA A 114 -6.44 31.36 -4.29
N GLY A 115 -6.96 32.48 -3.77
CA GLY A 115 -6.21 33.72 -3.64
C GLY A 115 -5.03 33.60 -2.67
N ILE A 116 -5.18 32.82 -1.60
CA ILE A 116 -4.08 32.48 -0.67
C ILE A 116 -3.02 31.66 -1.40
N LEU A 117 -3.42 30.60 -2.13
CA LEU A 117 -2.47 29.72 -2.81
C LEU A 117 -1.70 30.42 -3.93
N ALA A 118 -2.32 31.41 -4.60
CA ALA A 118 -1.71 32.20 -5.66
C ALA A 118 -0.60 33.15 -5.19
N ASN A 119 -0.54 33.47 -3.90
CA ASN A 119 0.50 34.31 -3.33
C ASN A 119 1.51 33.44 -2.57
N GLU A 120 2.77 33.41 -3.01
CA GLU A 120 3.82 32.57 -2.41
C GLU A 120 4.02 32.83 -0.91
N GLY A 121 4.03 34.10 -0.48
CA GLY A 121 4.18 34.43 0.94
C GLY A 121 3.01 33.96 1.80
N LYS A 122 1.77 34.10 1.30
CA LYS A 122 0.58 33.58 1.98
C LYS A 122 0.53 32.06 1.98
N ARG A 123 0.92 31.42 0.88
CA ARG A 123 1.03 29.95 0.78
C ARG A 123 2.06 29.40 1.77
N ALA A 124 3.23 30.02 1.88
CA ALA A 124 4.24 29.67 2.88
C ALA A 124 3.70 29.85 4.31
N THR A 125 2.94 30.92 4.57
CA THR A 125 2.28 31.15 5.87
C THR A 125 1.26 30.07 6.17
N LEU A 126 0.46 29.64 5.18
CA LEU A 126 -0.50 28.56 5.31
C LEU A 126 0.20 27.23 5.62
N VAL A 127 1.26 26.89 4.88
CA VAL A 127 2.07 25.69 5.12
C VAL A 127 2.59 25.67 6.56
N LYS A 128 3.16 26.80 7.03
CA LYS A 128 3.63 26.93 8.42
C LYS A 128 2.49 26.75 9.42
N THR A 129 1.33 27.38 9.19
CA THR A 129 0.19 27.30 10.10
C THR A 129 -0.35 25.87 10.24
N ILE A 130 -0.43 25.12 9.14
CA ILE A 130 -0.82 23.70 9.17
C ILE A 130 0.25 22.85 9.88
N LYS A 131 1.54 23.09 9.61
CA LYS A 131 2.64 22.41 10.31
C LYS A 131 2.58 22.63 11.83
N ASP A 132 2.39 23.87 12.25
CA ASP A 132 2.31 24.24 13.67
C ASP A 132 1.12 23.53 14.34
N LEU A 133 -0.02 23.38 13.65
CA LEU A 133 -1.13 22.58 14.15
C LEU A 133 -0.77 21.10 14.31
N VAL A 134 -0.17 20.48 13.28
CA VAL A 134 0.23 19.06 13.29
C VAL A 134 1.20 18.77 14.44
N THR A 135 2.16 19.66 14.65
CA THR A 135 3.20 19.52 15.68
C THR A 135 2.67 19.82 17.09
N LYS A 136 1.79 20.82 17.26
CA LYS A 136 1.21 21.20 18.57
C LYS A 136 0.62 20.03 19.34
N TYR A 137 -0.08 19.13 18.66
CA TYR A 137 -0.73 17.97 19.28
C TYR A 137 -0.04 16.63 18.93
N ASN A 138 1.10 16.70 18.23
CA ASN A 138 1.83 15.54 17.71
C ASN A 138 0.89 14.56 17.00
N TYR A 139 0.16 15.07 15.99
CA TYR A 139 -0.64 14.27 15.08
C TYR A 139 0.27 13.45 14.16
N ASP A 140 -0.25 12.37 13.59
CA ASP A 140 0.49 11.55 12.62
C ASP A 140 0.48 12.18 11.22
N GLY A 141 -0.38 13.17 11.00
CA GLY A 141 -0.49 13.89 9.74
C GLY A 141 -1.66 14.88 9.73
N ILE A 142 -2.04 15.33 8.55
CA ILE A 142 -3.23 16.16 8.30
C ILE A 142 -4.00 15.64 7.06
N ASP A 143 -5.32 15.73 7.10
CA ASP A 143 -6.22 15.45 5.99
C ASP A 143 -6.82 16.77 5.48
N LEU A 144 -6.54 17.10 4.22
CA LEU A 144 -7.06 18.32 3.59
C LEU A 144 -8.39 18.02 2.92
N ASP A 145 -9.46 18.62 3.44
CA ASP A 145 -10.81 18.55 2.87
C ASP A 145 -11.23 19.95 2.38
N PHE A 146 -10.50 20.42 1.37
CA PHE A 146 -10.71 21.75 0.80
C PHE A 146 -11.64 21.63 -0.40
N GLU A 147 -12.87 22.12 -0.28
CA GLU A 147 -13.93 21.93 -1.27
C GLU A 147 -14.41 23.25 -1.90
N LYS A 148 -13.98 24.41 -1.37
CA LYS A 148 -14.43 25.75 -1.77
C LYS A 148 -13.32 26.61 -2.40
N PHE A 149 -12.11 26.11 -2.54
CA PHE A 149 -11.03 26.82 -3.24
C PHE A 149 -11.34 27.03 -4.73
N TYR A 150 -12.29 26.29 -5.28
CA TYR A 150 -12.87 26.47 -6.62
C TYR A 150 -14.39 26.66 -6.53
N ALA A 151 -15.00 27.19 -7.58
CA ALA A 151 -16.46 27.29 -7.67
C ALA A 151 -17.04 26.14 -8.51
N LYS A 152 -18.15 25.55 -8.05
CA LYS A 152 -18.88 24.52 -8.81
C LYS A 152 -19.32 25.09 -10.17
N GLY A 153 -19.06 24.36 -11.25
CA GLY A 153 -19.39 24.77 -12.62
C GLY A 153 -18.26 25.50 -13.37
N GLU A 154 -17.13 25.77 -12.72
CA GLU A 154 -15.93 26.27 -13.42
C GLU A 154 -15.40 25.26 -14.44
N THR A 155 -14.82 25.79 -15.51
CA THR A 155 -14.30 24.97 -16.62
C THR A 155 -12.79 24.79 -16.52
N ARG A 156 -12.26 23.83 -17.29
CA ARG A 156 -10.80 23.61 -17.45
C ARG A 156 -10.03 24.89 -17.77
N ALA A 157 -10.64 25.83 -18.50
CA ALA A 157 -10.00 27.09 -18.84
C ALA A 157 -9.68 27.96 -17.61
N ASN A 158 -10.51 27.96 -16.57
CA ASN A 158 -10.31 28.78 -15.37
C ASN A 158 -9.22 28.22 -14.45
N TRP A 159 -8.96 26.92 -14.52
CA TRP A 159 -8.02 26.23 -13.64
C TRP A 159 -6.58 26.23 -14.12
N VAL A 160 -6.30 26.48 -15.41
CA VAL A 160 -4.92 26.50 -15.93
C VAL A 160 -4.02 27.42 -15.08
N ALA A 161 -4.57 28.53 -14.58
CA ALA A 161 -3.86 29.46 -13.69
C ALA A 161 -3.83 29.03 -12.20
N MET A 162 -4.81 28.25 -11.72
CA MET A 162 -4.94 27.86 -10.31
C MET A 162 -4.24 26.53 -9.99
N LYS A 163 -4.17 25.61 -10.96
CA LYS A 163 -3.51 24.31 -10.84
C LYS A 163 -2.09 24.37 -10.32
N PRO A 164 -1.21 25.24 -10.87
CA PRO A 164 0.18 25.29 -10.41
C PRO A 164 0.26 25.71 -8.94
N ASN A 165 -0.67 26.54 -8.47
CA ASN A 165 -0.70 27.01 -7.08
C ASN A 165 -1.15 25.91 -6.13
N TRP A 166 -2.16 25.12 -6.51
CA TRP A 166 -2.58 23.92 -5.76
C TRP A 166 -1.45 22.89 -5.67
N VAL A 167 -0.83 22.56 -6.80
CA VAL A 167 0.27 21.58 -6.84
C VAL A 167 1.48 22.08 -6.03
N SER A 168 1.84 23.37 -6.14
CA SER A 168 2.92 23.97 -5.35
C SER A 168 2.62 23.91 -3.86
N PHE A 169 1.39 24.23 -3.44
CA PHE A 169 0.97 24.12 -2.05
C PHE A 169 1.10 22.69 -1.52
N ILE A 170 0.59 21.70 -2.26
CA ILE A 170 0.69 20.30 -1.85
C ILE A 170 2.15 19.85 -1.76
N LYS A 171 2.99 20.23 -2.71
CA LYS A 171 4.42 19.90 -2.72
C LYS A 171 5.16 20.53 -1.52
N GLU A 172 4.94 21.82 -1.26
CA GLU A 172 5.54 22.55 -0.14
C GLU A 172 5.10 22.00 1.21
N LEU A 173 3.80 21.72 1.37
CA LEU A 173 3.23 21.15 2.59
C LEU A 173 3.75 19.72 2.81
N SER A 174 3.71 18.89 1.77
CA SER A 174 4.22 17.51 1.80
C SER A 174 5.67 17.45 2.27
N ALA A 175 6.57 18.21 1.62
CA ALA A 175 7.98 18.25 2.00
C ALA A 175 8.18 18.69 3.47
N THR A 176 7.39 19.67 3.92
CA THR A 176 7.45 20.17 5.29
C THR A 176 6.97 19.14 6.32
N LEU A 177 5.92 18.38 6.00
CA LEU A 177 5.38 17.33 6.87
C LEU A 177 6.27 16.08 6.88
N HIS A 178 6.75 15.63 5.72
CA HIS A 178 7.63 14.46 5.61
C HIS A 178 8.97 14.65 6.32
N ALA A 179 9.49 15.89 6.37
CA ALA A 179 10.69 16.21 7.16
C ALA A 179 10.54 15.87 8.66
N ASP A 180 9.31 15.93 9.17
CA ASP A 180 8.95 15.59 10.56
C ASP A 180 8.27 14.20 10.66
N SER A 181 8.39 13.36 9.62
CA SER A 181 7.75 12.04 9.51
C SER A 181 6.21 12.08 9.66
N LYS A 182 5.56 13.12 9.12
CA LYS A 182 4.11 13.33 9.17
C LYS A 182 3.46 13.06 7.82
N LEU A 183 2.26 12.49 7.84
CA LEU A 183 1.49 12.13 6.65
C LEU A 183 0.67 13.31 6.10
N LEU A 184 0.48 13.33 4.79
CA LEU A 184 -0.45 14.22 4.09
C LEU A 184 -1.53 13.41 3.36
N SER A 185 -2.77 13.57 3.80
CA SER A 185 -3.95 13.05 3.09
C SER A 185 -4.68 14.19 2.38
N VAL A 186 -5.25 13.90 1.22
CA VAL A 186 -6.12 14.82 0.50
C VAL A 186 -7.45 14.13 0.22
N THR A 187 -8.53 14.77 0.65
CA THR A 187 -9.90 14.35 0.41
C THR A 187 -10.45 15.12 -0.78
N THR A 188 -11.02 14.42 -1.75
CA THR A 188 -11.54 15.04 -2.98
C THR A 188 -12.86 14.39 -3.39
N PRO A 189 -13.78 15.16 -4.01
CA PRO A 189 -14.82 14.57 -4.84
C PRO A 189 -14.21 13.67 -5.94
N PRO A 190 -14.99 12.76 -6.54
CA PRO A 190 -14.46 11.88 -7.56
C PRO A 190 -14.15 12.63 -8.85
N ASP A 191 -13.10 12.17 -9.50
CA ASP A 191 -12.74 12.49 -10.87
C ASP A 191 -12.76 11.22 -11.72
N PHE A 192 -12.86 11.39 -13.04
CA PHE A 192 -13.08 10.29 -13.97
C PHE A 192 -12.20 10.39 -15.19
N ASP A 193 -11.90 9.23 -15.79
CA ASP A 193 -11.27 9.17 -17.10
C ASP A 193 -12.15 9.97 -18.10
N PRO A 194 -11.57 10.94 -18.84
CA PRO A 194 -12.29 11.69 -19.87
C PRO A 194 -13.07 10.80 -20.87
N ALA A 195 -12.60 9.57 -21.13
CA ALA A 195 -13.27 8.61 -22.00
C ALA A 195 -14.65 8.17 -21.49
N THR A 196 -14.87 8.20 -20.16
CA THR A 196 -16.19 7.89 -19.55
C THR A 196 -17.23 8.98 -19.82
N LYS A 197 -16.79 10.19 -20.22
CA LYS A 197 -17.63 11.39 -20.39
C LYS A 197 -18.39 11.79 -19.13
N ARG A 198 -18.04 11.24 -17.96
CA ARG A 198 -18.59 11.65 -16.67
C ARG A 198 -18.03 13.02 -16.28
N ALA A 199 -18.85 13.85 -15.65
CA ALA A 199 -18.38 15.08 -15.03
C ALA A 199 -17.58 14.72 -13.77
N GLY A 200 -16.26 14.92 -13.81
CA GLY A 200 -15.36 14.69 -12.69
C GLY A 200 -14.75 15.97 -12.13
N ASN A 201 -14.13 15.89 -10.96
CA ASN A 201 -13.50 17.00 -10.26
C ASN A 201 -12.00 17.06 -10.54
N TRP A 202 -11.66 17.35 -11.80
CA TRP A 202 -10.29 17.43 -12.32
C TRP A 202 -9.45 18.57 -11.70
N VAL A 203 -10.06 19.47 -10.94
CA VAL A 203 -9.39 20.58 -10.23
C VAL A 203 -8.43 20.09 -9.14
N TYR A 204 -8.46 18.83 -8.71
CA TYR A 204 -7.52 18.35 -7.68
C TYR A 204 -6.19 17.84 -8.27
N ALA A 205 -6.06 17.76 -9.60
CA ALA A 205 -4.84 17.39 -10.32
C ALA A 205 -4.15 16.12 -9.79
N TRP A 206 -4.91 15.03 -9.66
CA TRP A 206 -4.47 13.79 -9.00
C TRP A 206 -3.11 13.26 -9.44
N SER A 207 -2.75 13.30 -10.73
CA SER A 207 -1.44 12.84 -11.21
C SER A 207 -0.28 13.73 -10.79
N GLU A 208 -0.50 15.04 -10.63
CA GLU A 208 0.54 15.99 -10.23
C GLU A 208 0.75 15.99 -8.70
N ILE A 209 -0.32 15.75 -7.92
CA ILE A 209 -0.22 15.66 -6.46
C ILE A 209 0.10 14.25 -5.95
N GLY A 210 -0.21 13.20 -6.71
CA GLY A 210 -0.04 11.79 -6.35
C GLY A 210 1.36 11.41 -5.85
N PRO A 211 2.46 11.94 -6.44
CA PRO A 211 3.82 11.74 -5.92
C PRO A 211 4.07 12.35 -4.53
N HIS A 212 3.33 13.40 -4.17
CA HIS A 212 3.56 14.20 -2.97
C HIS A 212 2.66 13.83 -1.78
N ILE A 213 1.48 13.27 -2.04
CA ILE A 213 0.54 12.87 -0.98
C ILE A 213 0.77 11.43 -0.53
N ASP A 214 0.41 11.10 0.69
CA ASP A 214 0.42 9.73 1.20
C ASP A 214 -0.91 9.02 0.89
N ARG A 215 -2.01 9.77 0.84
CA ARG A 215 -3.36 9.23 0.69
C ARG A 215 -4.26 10.15 -0.13
N LEU A 216 -4.97 9.58 -1.08
CA LEU A 216 -6.13 10.18 -1.74
C LEU A 216 -7.39 9.51 -1.20
N ARG A 217 -8.29 10.29 -0.60
CA ARG A 217 -9.60 9.84 -0.14
C ARG A 217 -10.68 10.36 -1.07
N ILE A 218 -11.32 9.45 -1.79
CA ILE A 218 -12.32 9.79 -2.79
C ILE A 218 -13.69 9.82 -2.11
N MET A 219 -14.37 10.96 -2.12
CA MET A 219 -15.74 11.13 -1.64
C MET A 219 -16.74 10.51 -2.61
N ALA A 220 -16.76 9.17 -2.68
CA ALA A 220 -17.66 8.39 -3.53
C ALA A 220 -19.07 8.31 -2.93
N TYR A 221 -19.64 9.47 -2.60
CA TYR A 221 -20.98 9.69 -2.08
C TYR A 221 -21.51 11.07 -2.50
N ASP A 222 -22.75 11.38 -2.13
CA ASP A 222 -23.50 12.56 -2.59
C ASP A 222 -23.68 12.63 -4.12
N TYR A 223 -23.82 11.47 -4.77
CA TYR A 223 -24.23 11.35 -6.17
C TYR A 223 -25.61 11.97 -6.41
N SER A 224 -26.59 11.61 -5.56
CA SER A 224 -27.93 12.18 -5.59
C SER A 224 -28.09 13.20 -4.47
N THR A 225 -28.40 14.45 -4.82
CA THR A 225 -28.51 15.56 -3.85
C THR A 225 -29.92 16.14 -3.82
N ILE A 226 -30.35 16.76 -4.92
CA ILE A 226 -31.66 17.40 -5.05
C ILE A 226 -32.73 16.36 -5.42
N THR A 227 -32.45 15.56 -6.44
CA THR A 227 -33.35 14.51 -6.91
C THR A 227 -33.13 13.22 -6.12
N PRO A 228 -34.20 12.50 -5.71
CA PRO A 228 -34.05 11.21 -5.03
C PRO A 228 -33.30 10.20 -5.89
N GLY A 229 -32.36 9.50 -5.27
CA GLY A 229 -31.55 8.49 -5.94
C GLY A 229 -30.45 7.91 -5.04
N PRO A 230 -29.65 6.98 -5.57
CA PRO A 230 -28.55 6.36 -4.83
C PRO A 230 -27.55 7.41 -4.32
N ILE A 231 -26.97 7.13 -3.16
CA ILE A 231 -26.03 8.00 -2.46
C ILE A 231 -24.66 7.97 -3.13
N GLY A 232 -24.19 6.82 -3.57
CA GLY A 232 -22.95 6.66 -4.33
C GLY A 232 -22.94 5.35 -5.11
N PRO A 233 -23.58 5.27 -6.29
CA PRO A 233 -23.66 4.05 -7.09
C PRO A 233 -22.32 3.32 -7.23
N LEU A 234 -22.34 1.97 -7.16
CA LEU A 234 -21.11 1.18 -7.19
C LEU A 234 -20.33 1.32 -8.50
N ASP A 235 -21.00 1.38 -9.65
CA ASP A 235 -20.36 1.56 -10.97
C ASP A 235 -19.63 2.91 -11.06
N TRP A 236 -20.30 3.98 -10.64
CA TRP A 236 -19.74 5.32 -10.56
C TRP A 236 -18.56 5.38 -9.58
N THR A 237 -18.69 4.72 -8.43
CA THR A 237 -17.60 4.60 -7.45
C THR A 237 -16.39 3.87 -8.05
N GLU A 238 -16.62 2.76 -8.74
CA GLU A 238 -15.55 1.96 -9.34
C GLU A 238 -14.86 2.68 -10.50
N ASP A 239 -15.59 3.46 -11.30
CA ASP A 239 -15.01 4.29 -12.36
C ASP A 239 -14.03 5.35 -11.80
N ALA A 240 -14.36 5.97 -10.66
CA ALA A 240 -13.46 6.90 -9.99
C ALA A 240 -12.19 6.19 -9.47
N VAL A 241 -12.35 4.99 -8.91
CA VAL A 241 -11.22 4.15 -8.46
C VAL A 241 -10.32 3.77 -9.62
N LYS A 242 -10.89 3.26 -10.73
CA LYS A 242 -10.14 2.90 -11.94
C LYS A 242 -9.35 4.08 -12.46
N PHE A 243 -9.93 5.28 -12.45
CA PHE A 243 -9.20 6.47 -12.85
C PHE A 243 -8.08 6.81 -11.86
N ALA A 244 -8.35 6.86 -10.56
CA ALA A 244 -7.37 7.22 -9.55
C ALA A 244 -6.10 6.34 -9.58
N ILE A 245 -6.25 5.02 -9.78
CA ILE A 245 -5.09 4.10 -9.84
C ILE A 245 -4.25 4.24 -11.12
N THR A 246 -4.73 4.98 -12.14
CA THR A 246 -3.90 5.40 -13.29
C THR A 246 -3.09 6.65 -12.99
N GLN A 247 -3.48 7.42 -11.97
CA GLN A 247 -2.87 8.70 -11.61
C GLN A 247 -1.80 8.54 -10.52
N MET A 248 -1.92 7.53 -9.66
CA MET A 248 -1.00 7.26 -8.56
C MET A 248 -1.03 5.78 -8.16
N PRO A 249 -0.07 5.29 -7.35
CA PRO A 249 -0.11 3.92 -6.86
C PRO A 249 -1.41 3.60 -6.12
N ALA A 250 -1.98 2.42 -6.36
CA ALA A 250 -3.28 2.03 -5.84
C ALA A 250 -3.31 2.00 -4.30
N SER A 251 -2.18 1.65 -3.67
CA SER A 251 -1.98 1.69 -2.22
C SER A 251 -2.21 3.06 -1.57
N LYS A 252 -2.19 4.16 -2.33
CA LYS A 252 -2.52 5.52 -1.85
C LYS A 252 -4.01 5.85 -1.93
N VAL A 253 -4.81 5.06 -2.65
CA VAL A 253 -6.23 5.37 -2.91
C VAL A 253 -7.14 4.76 -1.85
N PHE A 254 -8.06 5.57 -1.32
CA PHE A 254 -9.07 5.21 -0.34
C PHE A 254 -10.46 5.52 -0.91
N VAL A 255 -11.32 4.51 -0.98
CA VAL A 255 -12.68 4.70 -1.50
C VAL A 255 -13.66 5.07 -0.38
N GLY A 256 -14.36 6.19 -0.57
CA GLY A 256 -15.38 6.67 0.36
C GLY A 256 -16.59 5.73 0.45
N ILE A 257 -17.11 5.55 1.65
CA ILE A 257 -18.34 4.81 1.92
C ILE A 257 -19.29 5.71 2.72
N PRO A 258 -20.53 5.95 2.26
CA PRO A 258 -21.50 6.68 3.05
C PRO A 258 -21.95 5.85 4.26
N GLY A 259 -21.90 6.43 5.45
CA GLY A 259 -22.54 5.94 6.67
C GLY A 259 -23.98 6.42 6.82
N TYR A 260 -24.53 7.10 5.81
CA TYR A 260 -25.83 7.73 5.86
C TYR A 260 -26.67 7.42 4.63
N GLY A 261 -27.98 7.55 4.80
CA GLY A 261 -28.94 7.67 3.72
C GLY A 261 -29.54 9.07 3.62
N ARG A 262 -30.46 9.23 2.67
CA ARG A 262 -31.22 10.45 2.44
C ARG A 262 -32.69 10.11 2.30
N ASP A 263 -33.53 10.97 2.86
CA ASP A 263 -34.98 10.85 2.85
C ASP A 263 -35.57 12.13 2.23
N TRP A 264 -36.08 12.00 1.00
CA TRP A 264 -36.66 13.10 0.22
C TRP A 264 -38.18 13.08 0.27
N ILE A 265 -38.78 14.26 0.41
CA ILE A 265 -40.21 14.49 0.21
C ILE A 265 -40.47 14.61 -1.29
N THR A 266 -41.19 13.65 -1.85
CA THR A 266 -41.46 13.58 -3.30
C THR A 266 -42.88 13.97 -3.66
N LYS A 267 -43.81 13.92 -2.69
CA LYS A 267 -45.19 14.38 -2.86
C LYS A 267 -45.74 14.87 -1.53
N VAL A 268 -46.59 15.89 -1.55
CA VAL A 268 -47.40 16.32 -0.40
C VAL A 268 -48.86 16.38 -0.84
N GLU A 269 -49.73 15.71 -0.11
CA GLU A 269 -51.18 15.64 -0.37
C GLU A 269 -51.92 16.29 0.81
N GLY A 270 -52.82 17.25 0.57
CA GLY A 270 -53.52 17.99 1.63
C GLY A 270 -52.82 19.27 2.06
N ALA A 271 -53.35 19.92 3.11
CA ALA A 271 -52.81 21.17 3.66
C ALA A 271 -52.08 20.89 4.97
N CYS A 272 -50.75 21.03 4.96
CA CYS A 272 -49.96 20.74 6.15
C CYS A 272 -50.27 21.75 7.27
N PRO A 273 -50.31 21.31 8.54
CA PRO A 273 -50.43 22.22 9.67
C PRO A 273 -49.36 23.31 9.63
N THR A 274 -49.67 24.52 10.14
CA THR A 274 -48.78 25.68 10.05
C THR A 274 -47.37 25.39 10.59
N ALA A 275 -47.25 24.56 11.63
CA ALA A 275 -45.97 24.13 12.20
C ALA A 275 -45.07 23.34 11.23
N PHE A 276 -45.66 22.69 10.22
CA PHE A 276 -44.97 21.84 9.24
C PHE A 276 -44.95 22.44 7.83
N ALA A 277 -45.77 23.46 7.54
CA ALA A 277 -45.96 23.99 6.19
C ALA A 277 -44.66 24.47 5.51
N SER A 278 -43.68 24.96 6.26
CA SER A 278 -42.40 25.43 5.74
C SER A 278 -41.33 24.32 5.61
N THR A 279 -41.53 23.16 6.23
CA THR A 279 -40.53 22.07 6.28
C THR A 279 -40.96 20.85 5.47
N ILE A 280 -42.27 20.60 5.38
CA ILE A 280 -42.85 19.49 4.63
C ILE A 280 -43.25 19.97 3.25
N ILE A 281 -42.24 20.19 2.40
CA ILE A 281 -42.39 20.64 1.02
C ILE A 281 -41.71 19.67 0.07
N VAL A 282 -42.23 19.56 -1.17
CA VAL A 282 -41.61 18.73 -2.21
C VAL A 282 -40.18 19.22 -2.49
N GLY A 283 -39.23 18.29 -2.55
CA GLY A 283 -37.80 18.57 -2.67
C GLY A 283 -37.09 18.77 -1.32
N GLY A 284 -37.84 18.91 -0.22
CA GLY A 284 -37.28 18.86 1.14
C GLY A 284 -36.62 17.50 1.39
N ARG A 285 -35.46 17.50 2.05
CA ARG A 285 -34.70 16.27 2.33
C ARG A 285 -34.07 16.28 3.72
N ALA A 286 -33.88 15.10 4.28
CA ALA A 286 -33.15 14.89 5.53
C ALA A 286 -32.05 13.85 5.35
N SER A 287 -30.98 13.99 6.12
CA SER A 287 -29.94 12.97 6.27
C SER A 287 -30.35 11.99 7.36
N LEU A 288 -30.18 10.71 7.11
CA LEU A 288 -30.45 9.64 8.08
C LEU A 288 -29.18 8.85 8.32
N ALA A 289 -28.87 8.48 9.56
CA ALA A 289 -27.83 7.48 9.79
C ALA A 289 -28.25 6.16 9.12
N MET A 290 -27.29 5.42 8.57
CA MET A 290 -27.57 4.14 7.93
C MET A 290 -28.38 3.20 8.85
N ARG A 291 -27.98 3.11 10.13
CA ARG A 291 -28.69 2.31 11.14
C ARG A 291 -30.16 2.70 11.32
N ASP A 292 -30.49 3.97 11.18
CA ASP A 292 -31.85 4.48 11.35
C ASP A 292 -32.69 4.22 10.09
N ALA A 293 -32.07 4.33 8.91
CA ALA A 293 -32.74 4.09 7.64
C ALA A 293 -33.25 2.65 7.50
N VAL A 294 -32.50 1.67 8.05
CA VAL A 294 -32.91 0.25 8.12
C VAL A 294 -34.19 0.08 8.95
N ASN A 295 -34.27 0.73 10.11
CA ASN A 295 -35.41 0.61 11.02
C ASN A 295 -36.63 1.42 10.54
N LEU A 296 -36.39 2.57 9.90
CA LEU A 296 -37.44 3.49 9.44
C LEU A 296 -38.39 2.84 8.43
N ALA A 297 -37.90 1.94 7.59
CA ALA A 297 -38.71 1.15 6.66
C ALA A 297 -39.82 0.39 7.40
N SER A 298 -39.46 -0.33 8.48
CA SER A 298 -40.42 -1.08 9.30
C SER A 298 -41.42 -0.20 10.04
N THR A 299 -41.01 1.02 10.43
CA THR A 299 -41.85 1.95 11.22
C THR A 299 -43.03 2.50 10.41
N TYR A 300 -42.82 2.77 9.12
CA TYR A 300 -43.85 3.39 8.25
C TYR A 300 -44.35 2.47 7.14
N GLY A 301 -44.05 1.17 7.20
CA GLY A 301 -44.50 0.17 6.23
C GLY A 301 -43.84 0.29 4.85
N GLY A 302 -42.63 0.84 4.78
CA GLY A 302 -41.83 0.88 3.55
C GLY A 302 -41.20 -0.48 3.25
N GLU A 303 -41.33 -0.94 2.01
CA GLU A 303 -40.68 -2.18 1.53
C GLU A 303 -39.28 -1.87 0.97
N ALA A 304 -38.24 -2.21 1.72
CA ALA A 304 -36.86 -2.02 1.29
C ALA A 304 -36.49 -2.92 0.10
N LYS A 305 -36.00 -2.30 -0.98
CA LYS A 305 -35.56 -2.99 -2.20
C LYS A 305 -34.08 -2.71 -2.43
N TYR A 306 -33.28 -3.78 -2.40
CA TYR A 306 -31.86 -3.71 -2.72
C TYR A 306 -31.66 -3.69 -4.23
N ASN A 307 -30.94 -2.67 -4.71
CA ASN A 307 -30.52 -2.58 -6.11
C ASN A 307 -29.07 -3.09 -6.22
N THR A 308 -28.88 -4.21 -6.91
CA THR A 308 -27.56 -4.85 -7.07
C THR A 308 -26.59 -4.03 -7.92
N THR A 309 -27.09 -3.24 -8.89
CA THR A 309 -26.27 -2.37 -9.74
C THR A 309 -25.69 -1.21 -8.94
N PHE A 310 -26.50 -0.55 -8.13
CA PHE A 310 -26.05 0.57 -7.28
C PHE A 310 -25.40 0.10 -5.98
N ALA A 311 -25.65 -1.16 -5.60
CA ALA A 311 -25.32 -1.74 -4.31
C ALA A 311 -25.84 -0.88 -3.14
N GLU A 312 -27.12 -0.54 -3.18
CA GLU A 312 -27.83 0.28 -2.18
C GLU A 312 -29.30 -0.09 -2.11
N ASN A 313 -29.97 0.27 -1.01
CA ASN A 313 -31.40 0.07 -0.81
C ASN A 313 -32.19 1.32 -1.08
N SER A 314 -33.45 1.13 -1.47
CA SER A 314 -34.44 2.19 -1.50
C SER A 314 -35.79 1.70 -1.03
N TYR A 315 -36.62 2.63 -0.53
CA TYR A 315 -38.05 2.38 -0.30
C TYR A 315 -38.83 3.69 -0.38
N VAL A 316 -40.15 3.54 -0.48
CA VAL A 316 -41.10 4.65 -0.41
C VAL A 316 -42.02 4.40 0.76
N TYR A 317 -42.31 5.45 1.54
CA TYR A 317 -43.31 5.41 2.60
C TYR A 317 -44.15 6.69 2.59
N LYS A 318 -45.28 6.65 3.31
CA LYS A 318 -46.14 7.82 3.51
C LYS A 318 -46.17 8.19 4.98
N LYS A 319 -46.03 9.48 5.29
CA LYS A 319 -46.11 10.01 6.65
C LYS A 319 -47.23 11.04 6.75
N PRO A 320 -48.29 10.77 7.53
CA PRO A 320 -49.33 11.75 7.80
C PRO A 320 -48.84 12.78 8.84
N TYR A 321 -49.35 14.00 8.71
CA TYR A 321 -49.19 15.09 9.65
C TYR A 321 -50.58 15.67 9.92
N SER A 322 -50.92 15.81 11.20
CA SER A 322 -52.20 16.37 11.66
C SER A 322 -51.95 17.49 12.66
N ASP A 323 -52.76 18.54 12.59
CA ASP A 323 -52.71 19.60 13.59
C ASP A 323 -53.27 19.07 14.93
N PRO A 324 -52.55 19.25 16.05
CA PRO A 324 -52.99 18.74 17.35
C PRO A 324 -54.24 19.47 17.89
N THR A 325 -54.55 20.66 17.36
CA THR A 325 -55.69 21.49 17.76
C THR A 325 -56.83 21.47 16.76
N ASN A 326 -56.60 21.00 15.52
CA ASN A 326 -57.63 20.85 14.49
C ASN A 326 -57.38 19.65 13.57
N SER A 327 -58.03 18.52 13.87
CA SER A 327 -57.89 17.27 13.12
C SER A 327 -58.35 17.32 11.65
N ALA A 328 -59.01 18.40 11.20
CA ALA A 328 -59.35 18.61 9.80
C ALA A 328 -58.16 19.13 8.97
N ILE A 329 -57.16 19.74 9.61
CA ILE A 329 -55.94 20.21 8.95
C ILE A 329 -54.93 19.05 8.96
N THR A 330 -54.84 18.37 7.82
CA THR A 330 -53.92 17.26 7.63
C THR A 330 -53.24 17.31 6.27
N CYS A 331 -52.01 16.79 6.23
CA CYS A 331 -51.35 16.45 4.99
C CYS A 331 -50.64 15.10 5.10
N THR A 332 -50.36 14.48 3.96
CA THR A 332 -49.53 13.28 3.88
C THR A 332 -48.35 13.54 2.96
N ALA A 333 -47.14 13.35 3.49
CA ALA A 333 -45.92 13.40 2.69
C ALA A 333 -45.59 11.99 2.18
N THR A 334 -45.43 11.83 0.87
CA THR A 334 -44.76 10.67 0.29
C THR A 334 -43.27 10.93 0.30
N ARG A 335 -42.52 9.94 0.78
CA ARG A 335 -41.09 10.05 1.05
C ARG A 335 -40.34 8.92 0.40
N THR A 336 -39.24 9.24 -0.28
CA THR A 336 -38.35 8.28 -0.94
C THR A 336 -37.03 8.27 -0.20
N VAL A 337 -36.60 7.09 0.22
CA VAL A 337 -35.35 6.89 0.98
C VAL A 337 -34.37 6.11 0.13
N TRP A 338 -33.11 6.53 0.14
CA TRP A 338 -31.96 5.75 -0.36
C TRP A 338 -30.89 5.65 0.71
N TYR A 339 -30.32 4.46 0.90
CA TYR A 339 -29.33 4.22 1.94
C TYR A 339 -28.45 2.99 1.65
N PRO A 340 -27.19 2.99 2.13
CA PRO A 340 -26.32 1.83 2.09
C PRO A 340 -26.67 0.83 3.19
N ASP A 341 -26.27 -0.43 3.01
CA ASP A 341 -26.31 -1.47 4.05
C ASP A 341 -25.02 -2.29 4.13
N GLU A 342 -25.02 -3.43 4.83
CA GLU A 342 -23.86 -4.31 4.94
C GLU A 342 -23.38 -4.87 3.59
N ARG A 343 -24.29 -5.08 2.63
CA ARG A 343 -23.96 -5.52 1.27
C ARG A 343 -23.29 -4.38 0.50
N SER A 344 -23.77 -3.15 0.68
CA SER A 344 -23.12 -1.93 0.16
C SER A 344 -21.69 -1.76 0.67
N TYR A 345 -21.46 -2.03 1.96
CA TYR A 345 -20.15 -1.97 2.61
C TYR A 345 -19.22 -3.08 2.11
N ALA A 346 -19.71 -4.31 2.04
CA ALA A 346 -18.97 -5.45 1.49
C ALA A 346 -18.50 -5.18 0.05
N ALA A 347 -19.40 -4.68 -0.80
CA ALA A 347 -19.10 -4.42 -2.20
C ALA A 347 -18.00 -3.36 -2.38
N ARG A 348 -18.02 -2.28 -1.58
CA ARG A 348 -16.99 -1.23 -1.62
C ARG A 348 -15.69 -1.68 -0.98
N ALA A 349 -15.74 -2.43 0.12
CA ALA A 349 -14.56 -3.04 0.72
C ALA A 349 -13.89 -4.05 -0.25
N ALA A 350 -14.65 -4.79 -1.05
CA ALA A 350 -14.12 -5.73 -2.02
C ALA A 350 -13.27 -5.04 -3.12
N LEU A 351 -13.51 -3.75 -3.38
CA LEU A 351 -12.66 -2.96 -4.28
C LEU A 351 -11.20 -2.88 -3.78
N VAL A 352 -10.98 -2.95 -2.46
CA VAL A 352 -9.64 -2.95 -1.87
C VAL A 352 -8.84 -4.15 -2.34
N GLY A 353 -9.42 -5.36 -2.25
CA GLY A 353 -8.78 -6.57 -2.78
C GLY A 353 -8.65 -6.55 -4.30
N LYS A 354 -9.71 -6.13 -5.00
CA LYS A 354 -9.78 -6.14 -6.47
C LYS A 354 -8.75 -5.22 -7.12
N TYR A 355 -8.55 -4.03 -6.58
CA TYR A 355 -7.67 -3.00 -7.15
C TYR A 355 -6.40 -2.74 -6.33
N ARG A 356 -6.20 -3.48 -5.23
CA ARG A 356 -5.09 -3.28 -4.28
C ARG A 356 -5.05 -1.86 -3.71
N LEU A 357 -6.23 -1.36 -3.32
CA LEU A 357 -6.37 -0.03 -2.76
C LEU A 357 -5.71 0.06 -1.38
N GLY A 358 -5.40 1.28 -0.95
CA GLY A 358 -4.95 1.53 0.42
C GLY A 358 -6.01 1.19 1.47
N GLY A 359 -7.30 1.30 1.10
CA GLY A 359 -8.42 0.96 1.97
C GLY A 359 -9.75 1.60 1.56
N VAL A 360 -10.67 1.65 2.51
CA VAL A 360 -11.96 2.35 2.44
C VAL A 360 -12.02 3.45 3.49
N ALA A 361 -12.80 4.50 3.26
CA ALA A 361 -12.97 5.61 4.21
C ALA A 361 -14.47 5.88 4.49
N VAL A 362 -14.92 5.71 5.73
CA VAL A 362 -16.35 5.87 6.07
C VAL A 362 -16.68 7.31 6.47
N TRP A 363 -17.63 7.93 5.77
CA TRP A 363 -18.25 9.20 6.17
C TRP A 363 -19.67 8.97 6.73
N THR A 364 -19.91 9.03 8.03
CA THR A 364 -18.94 9.16 9.12
C THR A 364 -19.10 7.98 10.05
N PHE A 365 -18.05 7.67 10.81
CA PHE A 365 -18.12 6.63 11.82
C PHE A 365 -19.24 6.90 12.83
N GLY A 366 -19.83 5.81 13.30
CA GLY A 366 -20.90 5.82 14.28
C GLY A 366 -22.30 5.88 13.69
N LYS A 367 -22.44 5.79 12.36
CA LYS A 367 -23.73 5.75 11.67
C LYS A 367 -24.05 4.40 11.05
N GLU A 368 -23.03 3.56 10.89
CA GLU A 368 -23.12 2.19 10.38
C GLU A 368 -23.81 1.21 11.35
N THR A 369 -24.26 0.07 10.84
CA THR A 369 -24.73 -1.06 11.65
C THR A 369 -23.58 -2.02 11.99
N ALA A 370 -23.76 -2.84 13.03
CA ALA A 370 -22.80 -3.90 13.37
C ALA A 370 -22.60 -4.92 12.23
N ALA A 371 -23.64 -5.19 11.43
CA ALA A 371 -23.56 -6.05 10.26
C ALA A 371 -22.63 -5.46 9.18
N ALA A 372 -22.70 -4.15 8.96
CA ALA A 372 -21.84 -3.45 8.00
C ALA A 372 -20.38 -3.42 8.45
N ALA A 373 -20.14 -3.26 9.75
CA ALA A 373 -18.80 -3.39 10.29
C ALA A 373 -18.24 -4.81 10.12
N THR A 374 -19.06 -5.83 10.40
CA THR A 374 -18.71 -7.25 10.19
C THR A 374 -18.41 -7.55 8.72
N ALA A 375 -19.17 -6.96 7.79
CA ALA A 375 -18.92 -7.11 6.36
C ALA A 375 -17.52 -6.61 5.95
N ILE A 376 -17.08 -5.44 6.46
CA ILE A 376 -15.72 -4.94 6.24
C ILE A 376 -14.69 -5.90 6.84
N LYS A 377 -14.91 -6.40 8.07
CA LYS A 377 -14.01 -7.38 8.72
C LYS A 377 -13.84 -8.65 7.91
N ASN A 378 -14.91 -9.19 7.37
CA ASN A 378 -14.86 -10.40 6.56
C ASN A 378 -14.03 -10.18 5.29
N VAL A 379 -14.21 -9.05 4.61
CA VAL A 379 -13.38 -8.69 3.46
C VAL A 379 -11.92 -8.53 3.89
N ALA A 380 -11.66 -7.80 4.97
CA ALA A 380 -10.31 -7.55 5.48
C ALA A 380 -9.55 -8.83 5.85
N LYS A 381 -10.25 -9.83 6.40
CA LYS A 381 -9.70 -11.18 6.65
C LYS A 381 -9.41 -11.92 5.34
N ALA A 382 -10.33 -11.87 4.39
CA ALA A 382 -10.21 -12.58 3.11
C ALA A 382 -9.02 -12.09 2.25
N ILE A 383 -8.56 -10.85 2.45
CA ILE A 383 -7.44 -10.27 1.71
C ILE A 383 -6.13 -10.21 2.53
N ALA A 384 -6.10 -10.84 3.72
CA ALA A 384 -4.95 -10.89 4.62
C ALA A 384 -4.18 -12.22 4.51
N PRO A 385 -2.83 -12.21 4.64
CA PRO A 385 -1.94 -11.06 4.67
C PRO A 385 -1.64 -10.58 3.23
N ASP A 386 -1.17 -9.34 3.05
CA ASP A 386 -0.85 -8.84 1.71
C ASP A 386 0.44 -9.48 1.15
N VAL A 387 0.55 -9.54 -0.17
CA VAL A 387 1.72 -10.12 -0.86
C VAL A 387 2.75 -9.04 -1.11
N ILE A 388 4.00 -9.27 -0.74
CA ILE A 388 5.14 -8.45 -1.17
C ILE A 388 5.83 -9.18 -2.32
N VAL A 389 6.14 -8.48 -3.41
CA VAL A 389 7.00 -9.02 -4.47
C VAL A 389 8.43 -8.53 -4.23
N SER A 390 9.36 -9.47 -4.31
CA SER A 390 10.78 -9.22 -4.06
C SER A 390 11.60 -9.55 -5.31
N ALA A 391 12.69 -8.82 -5.50
CA ALA A 391 13.68 -9.12 -6.53
C ALA A 391 15.10 -8.95 -5.97
N ILE A 392 16.02 -9.74 -6.50
CA ILE A 392 17.45 -9.70 -6.14
C ILE A 392 18.28 -9.49 -7.40
N ALA A 393 19.35 -8.71 -7.27
CA ALA A 393 20.36 -8.46 -8.27
C ALA A 393 21.75 -8.52 -7.63
N THR A 394 22.78 -8.66 -8.48
CA THR A 394 24.20 -8.66 -8.11
C THR A 394 24.96 -7.86 -9.16
N ASP A 395 26.03 -7.18 -8.78
CA ASP A 395 26.95 -6.53 -9.71
C ASP A 395 27.86 -7.52 -10.45
N LEU A 396 28.16 -8.66 -9.82
CA LEU A 396 29.00 -9.72 -10.36
C LEU A 396 28.31 -11.08 -10.23
N GLU A 397 28.27 -11.86 -11.31
CA GLU A 397 27.81 -13.26 -11.29
C GLU A 397 28.97 -14.25 -11.06
N GLN A 398 30.22 -13.78 -11.20
CA GLN A 398 31.43 -14.51 -10.86
C GLN A 398 32.42 -13.59 -10.14
N ILE A 399 32.97 -14.09 -9.03
CA ILE A 399 34.01 -13.41 -8.25
C ILE A 399 35.27 -14.26 -8.17
N ASN A 400 36.42 -13.65 -7.89
CA ASN A 400 37.61 -14.39 -7.46
C ASN A 400 37.50 -14.73 -5.98
N TYR A 401 38.09 -15.85 -5.56
CA TYR A 401 38.11 -16.24 -4.16
C TYR A 401 38.69 -15.13 -3.27
N GLY A 402 37.95 -14.75 -2.23
CA GLY A 402 38.32 -13.67 -1.32
C GLY A 402 37.82 -12.29 -1.75
N ALA A 403 37.30 -12.12 -2.97
CA ALA A 403 36.73 -10.86 -3.43
C ALA A 403 35.31 -10.65 -2.90
N THR A 404 34.95 -9.39 -2.66
CA THR A 404 33.58 -8.99 -2.33
C THR A 404 32.80 -8.60 -3.58
N PHE A 405 31.49 -8.70 -3.51
CA PHE A 405 30.54 -8.23 -4.52
C PHE A 405 29.34 -7.59 -3.83
N ASN A 406 28.50 -6.87 -4.58
CA ASN A 406 27.34 -6.19 -4.03
C ASN A 406 26.04 -6.91 -4.40
N LEU A 407 25.22 -7.15 -3.41
CA LEU A 407 23.85 -7.60 -3.56
C LEU A 407 22.90 -6.41 -3.47
N THR A 408 21.96 -6.34 -4.41
CA THR A 408 20.88 -5.35 -4.37
C THR A 408 19.54 -6.08 -4.33
N GLY A 409 18.72 -5.73 -3.35
CA GLY A 409 17.39 -6.26 -3.14
C GLY A 409 16.31 -5.20 -3.28
N THR A 410 15.15 -5.56 -3.82
CA THR A 410 13.98 -4.66 -3.85
C THR A 410 12.74 -5.37 -3.35
N PHE A 411 11.89 -4.64 -2.62
CA PHE A 411 10.59 -5.08 -2.14
C PHE A 411 9.52 -4.07 -2.54
N LYS A 412 8.53 -4.56 -3.26
CA LYS A 412 7.42 -3.75 -3.77
C LYS A 412 6.10 -4.46 -3.55
N LEU A 413 5.05 -3.68 -3.37
CA LEU A 413 3.70 -4.20 -3.56
C LEU A 413 3.50 -4.56 -5.04
N PRO A 414 2.53 -5.41 -5.37
CA PRO A 414 2.27 -5.78 -6.76
C PRO A 414 1.85 -4.60 -7.66
N ASP A 415 1.39 -3.49 -7.09
CA ASP A 415 1.14 -2.22 -7.80
C ASP A 415 2.42 -1.39 -8.02
N LYS A 416 3.59 -1.96 -7.72
CA LYS A 416 4.93 -1.39 -7.80
C LYS A 416 5.25 -0.35 -6.73
N THR A 417 4.37 -0.12 -5.75
CA THR A 417 4.67 0.76 -4.61
C THR A 417 5.87 0.22 -3.84
N PRO A 418 6.92 1.02 -3.58
CA PRO A 418 8.02 0.64 -2.72
C PRO A 418 7.59 0.31 -1.29
N VAL A 419 8.21 -0.71 -0.70
CA VAL A 419 7.97 -1.06 0.70
C VAL A 419 9.17 -0.64 1.54
N ALA A 420 9.08 0.53 2.16
CA ALA A 420 10.12 1.10 3.03
C ALA A 420 10.06 0.54 4.46
N GLY A 421 11.20 0.57 5.18
CA GLY A 421 11.25 0.20 6.60
C GLY A 421 11.08 -1.30 6.86
N LEU A 422 11.23 -2.15 5.84
CA LEU A 422 11.02 -3.58 5.95
C LEU A 422 12.30 -4.28 6.42
N ASN A 423 12.22 -5.06 7.50
CA ASN A 423 13.30 -5.94 7.93
C ASN A 423 13.49 -7.09 6.94
N VAL A 424 14.71 -7.25 6.45
CA VAL A 424 15.05 -8.19 5.39
C VAL A 424 16.41 -8.82 5.63
N ARG A 425 16.64 -9.98 5.03
CA ARG A 425 17.91 -10.71 5.10
C ARG A 425 18.27 -11.34 3.75
N PHE A 426 19.55 -11.27 3.41
CA PHE A 426 20.12 -12.11 2.37
C PHE A 426 20.49 -13.46 2.98
N GLU A 427 20.08 -14.52 2.31
CA GLU A 427 20.39 -15.89 2.66
C GLU A 427 21.24 -16.53 1.56
N VAL A 428 22.17 -17.40 1.95
CA VAL A 428 23.02 -18.18 1.05
C VAL A 428 22.89 -19.67 1.34
N LYS A 429 23.08 -20.47 0.29
CA LYS A 429 23.21 -21.92 0.34
C LYS A 429 24.30 -22.33 -0.64
N ASN A 430 25.34 -23.02 -0.17
CA ASN A 430 26.38 -23.50 -1.07
C ASN A 430 25.89 -24.69 -1.89
N SER A 431 26.62 -25.08 -2.93
CA SER A 431 26.26 -26.20 -3.81
C SER A 431 26.05 -27.54 -3.09
N THR A 432 26.68 -27.73 -1.93
CA THR A 432 26.55 -28.96 -1.11
C THR A 432 25.63 -28.81 0.10
N ASP A 433 25.14 -27.60 0.40
CA ASP A 433 24.35 -27.33 1.58
C ASP A 433 22.86 -27.65 1.33
N SER A 434 22.21 -28.26 2.32
CA SER A 434 20.74 -28.46 2.31
C SER A 434 19.98 -27.32 3.00
N THR A 435 20.69 -26.45 3.74
CA THR A 435 20.08 -25.39 4.56
C THR A 435 20.55 -24.01 4.13
N TRP A 436 19.67 -23.02 4.30
CA TRP A 436 19.97 -21.61 4.06
C TRP A 436 20.51 -20.96 5.33
N ARG A 437 21.52 -20.11 5.19
CA ARG A 437 22.06 -19.30 6.29
C ARG A 437 22.03 -17.82 5.93
N SER A 438 21.82 -16.94 6.91
CA SER A 438 21.87 -15.49 6.67
C SER A 438 23.31 -15.01 6.50
N ILE A 439 23.55 -14.13 5.52
CA ILE A 439 24.86 -13.50 5.26
C ILE A 439 24.85 -11.99 5.42
N ALA A 440 23.68 -11.36 5.32
CA ALA A 440 23.49 -9.95 5.58
C ALA A 440 22.04 -9.71 6.01
N VAL A 441 21.83 -8.73 6.88
CA VAL A 441 20.51 -8.27 7.33
C VAL A 441 20.44 -6.75 7.18
N GLY A 442 19.24 -6.22 7.04
CA GLY A 442 19.04 -4.78 7.03
C GLY A 442 17.59 -4.39 6.87
N VAL A 443 17.38 -3.11 6.60
CA VAL A 443 16.07 -2.49 6.46
C VAL A 443 15.99 -1.82 5.10
N THR A 444 14.87 -1.95 4.40
CA THR A 444 14.67 -1.27 3.11
C THR A 444 14.57 0.25 3.27
N ASP A 445 15.15 0.99 2.32
CA ASP A 445 15.05 2.44 2.23
C ASP A 445 13.67 2.92 1.72
N ALA A 446 13.49 4.22 1.54
CA ALA A 446 12.26 4.82 1.01
C ALA A 446 11.87 4.31 -0.39
N ALA A 447 12.85 3.85 -1.18
CA ALA A 447 12.66 3.23 -2.49
C ALA A 447 12.42 1.71 -2.40
N GLY A 448 12.23 1.17 -1.20
CA GLY A 448 12.01 -0.26 -0.96
C GLY A 448 13.24 -1.10 -1.32
N THR A 449 14.43 -0.50 -1.29
CA THR A 449 15.68 -1.10 -1.75
C THR A 449 16.62 -1.35 -0.57
N ILE A 450 17.43 -2.39 -0.68
CA ILE A 450 18.55 -2.67 0.22
C ILE A 450 19.77 -3.05 -0.61
N THR A 451 20.95 -2.58 -0.19
CA THR A 451 22.22 -2.99 -0.77
C THR A 451 23.14 -3.50 0.34
N ALA A 452 23.82 -4.62 0.11
CA ALA A 452 24.77 -5.18 1.06
C ALA A 452 25.99 -5.77 0.33
N PRO A 453 27.22 -5.48 0.81
CA PRO A 453 28.40 -6.21 0.35
C PRO A 453 28.34 -7.65 0.87
N ALA A 454 28.75 -8.60 0.04
CA ALA A 454 28.79 -10.01 0.35
C ALA A 454 30.10 -10.65 -0.12
N ILE A 455 30.44 -11.77 0.50
CA ILE A 455 31.56 -12.63 0.13
C ILE A 455 31.11 -14.09 0.23
N VAL A 456 31.51 -14.90 -0.74
CA VAL A 456 31.26 -16.34 -0.75
C VAL A 456 32.55 -17.08 -1.09
N ALA A 457 32.78 -18.22 -0.45
CA ALA A 457 34.01 -19.00 -0.59
C ALA A 457 33.95 -20.05 -1.71
N GLU A 458 32.74 -20.42 -2.13
CA GLU A 458 32.47 -21.41 -3.16
C GLU A 458 31.16 -21.07 -3.89
N LYS A 459 30.87 -21.81 -4.98
CA LYS A 459 29.63 -21.72 -5.76
C LYS A 459 28.43 -21.74 -4.82
N SER A 460 27.63 -20.68 -4.91
CA SER A 460 26.57 -20.41 -3.96
C SER A 460 25.30 -19.96 -4.68
N GLN A 461 24.16 -20.30 -4.10
CA GLN A 461 22.88 -19.69 -4.42
C GLN A 461 22.55 -18.67 -3.33
N ILE A 462 22.07 -17.51 -3.73
CA ILE A 462 21.69 -16.42 -2.84
C ILE A 462 20.23 -16.07 -3.09
N ARG A 463 19.49 -15.79 -2.03
CA ARG A 463 18.14 -15.24 -2.12
C ARG A 463 17.96 -14.13 -1.09
N LEU A 464 16.96 -13.31 -1.33
CA LEU A 464 16.53 -12.26 -0.42
C LEU A 464 15.21 -12.65 0.21
N VAL A 465 15.09 -12.44 1.52
CA VAL A 465 13.90 -12.81 2.30
C VAL A 465 13.46 -11.63 3.17
N SER A 466 12.17 -11.30 3.17
CA SER A 466 11.60 -10.37 4.15
C SER A 466 11.12 -11.10 5.40
N GLU A 467 11.00 -10.40 6.51
CA GLU A 467 10.21 -10.92 7.62
C GLU A 467 8.73 -10.89 7.26
N GLY A 468 8.04 -12.00 7.51
CA GLY A 468 6.58 -12.03 7.49
C GLY A 468 6.03 -11.27 8.68
N SER A 469 4.89 -10.63 8.50
CA SER A 469 4.13 -9.98 9.55
C SER A 469 2.66 -10.34 9.41
N TRP A 470 1.86 -9.94 10.39
CA TRP A 470 0.42 -10.10 10.31
C TRP A 470 -0.22 -9.25 9.18
N GLU A 471 0.45 -8.19 8.72
CA GLU A 471 -0.01 -7.38 7.57
C GLU A 471 0.45 -7.95 6.23
N ARG A 472 1.57 -8.69 6.20
CA ARG A 472 2.26 -9.04 4.96
C ARG A 472 2.93 -10.40 5.03
N LEU A 473 2.78 -11.19 3.98
CA LEU A 473 3.45 -12.48 3.85
C LEU A 473 4.97 -12.29 3.74
N GLU A 474 5.72 -13.27 4.27
CA GLU A 474 7.15 -13.41 3.98
C GLU A 474 7.33 -13.53 2.47
N ALA A 475 8.16 -12.66 1.89
CA ALA A 475 8.54 -12.72 0.49
C ALA A 475 9.93 -13.31 0.36
N LYS A 476 10.09 -14.27 -0.56
CA LYS A 476 11.37 -14.85 -0.98
C LYS A 476 11.60 -14.50 -2.44
N SER A 477 12.77 -13.96 -2.75
CA SER A 477 13.15 -13.69 -4.13
C SER A 477 13.43 -14.99 -4.89
N LEU A 478 13.53 -14.88 -6.22
CA LEU A 478 14.23 -15.90 -7.00
C LEU A 478 15.68 -16.05 -6.52
N GLU A 479 16.24 -17.23 -6.73
CA GLU A 479 17.63 -17.54 -6.39
C GLU A 479 18.58 -16.97 -7.44
N LYS A 480 19.66 -16.34 -6.99
CA LYS A 480 20.76 -15.84 -7.81
C LYS A 480 22.00 -16.68 -7.57
N ALA A 481 22.54 -17.28 -8.63
CA ALA A 481 23.78 -18.03 -8.54
C ALA A 481 24.99 -17.09 -8.57
N ILE A 482 25.96 -17.34 -7.69
CA ILE A 482 27.27 -16.69 -7.68
C ILE A 482 28.33 -17.76 -7.86
N ASN A 483 29.15 -17.61 -8.89
CA ASN A 483 30.28 -18.47 -9.15
C ASN A 483 31.54 -17.91 -8.47
N VAL A 484 32.43 -18.79 -8.01
CA VAL A 484 33.70 -18.38 -7.38
C VAL A 484 34.84 -19.01 -8.15
N ALA A 485 35.65 -18.20 -8.82
CA ALA A 485 36.89 -18.64 -9.44
C ALA A 485 37.99 -18.74 -8.38
N PRO A 486 38.83 -19.79 -8.39
CA PRO A 486 39.97 -19.86 -7.49
C PRO A 486 40.95 -18.73 -7.80
N ASN A 487 41.61 -18.21 -6.77
CA ASN A 487 42.76 -17.34 -6.96
C ASN A 487 44.02 -18.21 -7.12
N ILE A 488 44.82 -17.97 -8.16
CA ILE A 488 46.00 -18.77 -8.50
C ILE A 488 47.21 -17.85 -8.59
N MET A 489 48.22 -18.12 -7.77
CA MET A 489 49.46 -17.35 -7.75
C MET A 489 50.64 -18.24 -8.17
N MET A 490 51.60 -17.66 -8.90
CA MET A 490 52.88 -18.29 -9.24
C MET A 490 54.02 -17.37 -8.87
N GLN A 491 55.08 -17.93 -8.28
CA GLN A 491 56.31 -17.21 -7.95
C GLN A 491 57.30 -17.35 -9.10
N LEU A 492 57.17 -16.46 -10.08
CA LEU A 492 58.08 -16.35 -11.22
C LEU A 492 58.99 -15.12 -11.04
N PRO A 493 60.30 -15.24 -11.32
CA PRO A 493 61.20 -14.09 -11.31
C PRO A 493 60.95 -13.25 -12.57
N SER A 494 61.45 -12.02 -12.59
CA SER A 494 61.37 -11.16 -13.79
C SER A 494 62.23 -11.66 -14.95
N SER A 495 63.29 -12.43 -14.65
CA SER A 495 64.11 -13.08 -15.66
C SER A 495 64.75 -14.38 -15.18
N VAL A 496 65.00 -15.30 -16.11
CA VAL A 496 65.81 -16.53 -15.90
C VAL A 496 66.90 -16.64 -16.96
N LYS A 497 67.98 -17.36 -16.64
CA LYS A 497 69.03 -17.68 -17.61
C LYS A 497 68.58 -18.83 -18.51
N ALA A 498 68.78 -18.70 -19.82
CA ALA A 498 68.54 -19.76 -20.78
C ALA A 498 69.28 -21.03 -20.38
N THR A 499 68.67 -22.18 -20.66
CA THR A 499 69.13 -23.55 -20.36
C THR A 499 69.24 -23.90 -18.87
N SER A 500 68.96 -22.98 -17.95
CA SER A 500 68.99 -23.24 -16.51
C SER A 500 67.62 -23.73 -16.02
N ALA A 501 67.62 -24.74 -15.15
CA ALA A 501 66.41 -25.21 -14.49
C ALA A 501 65.98 -24.24 -13.38
N TYR A 502 64.73 -23.79 -13.42
CA TYR A 502 64.14 -22.93 -12.39
C TYR A 502 62.91 -23.61 -11.77
N GLN A 503 62.87 -23.68 -10.45
CA GLN A 503 61.73 -24.23 -9.70
C GLN A 503 60.70 -23.13 -9.48
N VAL A 504 59.52 -23.28 -10.09
CA VAL A 504 58.38 -22.39 -9.86
C VAL A 504 57.51 -23.00 -8.78
N LYS A 505 57.21 -22.19 -7.75
CA LYS A 505 56.22 -22.52 -6.73
C LYS A 505 54.94 -21.76 -7.02
N GLY A 506 53.81 -22.46 -6.98
CA GLY A 506 52.49 -21.87 -7.12
C GLY A 506 51.58 -22.25 -5.98
N GLN A 507 50.52 -21.47 -5.79
CA GLN A 507 49.51 -21.70 -4.76
C GLN A 507 48.12 -21.36 -5.28
N ILE A 508 47.14 -22.18 -4.90
CA ILE A 508 45.72 -21.91 -5.15
C ILE A 508 44.99 -21.52 -3.86
N PHE A 509 43.97 -20.68 -3.99
CA PHE A 509 43.01 -20.35 -2.95
C PHE A 509 41.57 -20.55 -3.46
N PRO A 510 40.69 -21.23 -2.70
CA PRO A 510 40.94 -21.84 -1.40
C PRO A 510 41.92 -23.01 -1.49
N LYS A 511 42.70 -23.22 -0.42
CA LYS A 511 43.70 -24.30 -0.37
C LYS A 511 42.98 -25.65 -0.41
N SER A 512 43.37 -26.49 -1.38
CA SER A 512 42.81 -27.83 -1.54
C SER A 512 43.85 -28.75 -2.15
N ALA A 513 43.90 -30.00 -1.70
CA ALA A 513 44.66 -31.06 -2.36
C ALA A 513 43.96 -31.55 -3.62
N GLY A 514 44.75 -32.13 -4.54
CA GLY A 514 44.24 -32.88 -5.68
C GLY A 514 43.61 -32.04 -6.79
N VAL A 515 43.76 -30.71 -6.75
CA VAL A 515 43.29 -29.83 -7.83
C VAL A 515 44.33 -29.84 -8.95
N SER A 516 43.88 -30.16 -10.18
CA SER A 516 44.72 -30.14 -11.37
C SER A 516 44.89 -28.71 -11.89
N VAL A 517 46.14 -28.22 -11.86
CA VAL A 517 46.54 -26.90 -12.34
C VAL A 517 47.28 -27.04 -13.66
N ASN A 518 46.67 -26.55 -14.73
CA ASN A 518 47.26 -26.51 -16.06
C ASN A 518 48.12 -25.25 -16.20
N VAL A 519 49.43 -25.43 -16.40
CA VAL A 519 50.36 -24.33 -16.69
C VAL A 519 50.44 -24.15 -18.20
N LYS A 520 50.26 -22.91 -18.65
CA LYS A 520 50.30 -22.50 -20.05
C LYS A 520 51.53 -21.64 -20.32
N ARG A 521 52.14 -21.87 -21.48
CA ARG A 521 53.22 -21.09 -22.08
C ARG A 521 52.68 -20.47 -23.37
N ASN A 522 52.64 -19.14 -23.46
CA ASN A 522 52.06 -18.40 -24.59
C ASN A 522 50.66 -18.94 -24.99
N GLY A 523 49.83 -19.26 -24.00
CA GLY A 523 48.47 -19.80 -24.18
C GLY A 523 48.37 -21.32 -24.36
N VAL A 524 49.48 -22.03 -24.61
CA VAL A 524 49.50 -23.49 -24.81
C VAL A 524 49.79 -24.22 -23.51
N VAL A 525 48.98 -25.21 -23.14
CA VAL A 525 49.22 -26.02 -21.93
C VAL A 525 50.50 -26.84 -22.10
N ILE A 526 51.45 -26.66 -21.19
CA ILE A 526 52.75 -27.36 -21.17
C ILE A 526 52.85 -28.44 -20.10
N GLY A 527 51.92 -28.44 -19.14
CA GLY A 527 51.89 -29.43 -18.06
C GLY A 527 50.69 -29.24 -17.16
N SER A 528 50.36 -30.30 -16.41
CA SER A 528 49.29 -30.32 -15.42
C SER A 528 49.84 -30.83 -14.09
N TYR A 529 49.63 -30.09 -13.01
CA TYR A 529 50.22 -30.36 -11.70
C TYR A 529 49.12 -30.44 -10.65
N LEU A 530 49.16 -31.49 -9.82
CA LEU A 530 48.22 -31.64 -8.71
C LEU A 530 48.70 -30.84 -7.50
N THR A 531 47.77 -30.19 -6.83
CA THR A 531 48.05 -29.47 -5.59
C THR A 531 48.19 -30.39 -4.38
N ASP A 532 49.05 -30.03 -3.44
CA ASP A 532 49.18 -30.65 -2.13
C ASP A 532 48.10 -30.17 -1.13
N ALA A 533 48.13 -30.68 0.11
CA ALA A 533 47.19 -30.31 1.18
C ALA A 533 47.19 -28.81 1.53
N THR A 534 48.24 -28.08 1.18
CA THR A 534 48.36 -26.63 1.39
C THR A 534 47.92 -25.83 0.16
N GLY A 535 47.40 -26.49 -0.88
CA GLY A 535 47.09 -25.89 -2.17
C GLY A 535 48.32 -25.52 -3.00
N GLY A 536 49.50 -26.00 -2.61
CA GLY A 536 50.77 -25.74 -3.28
C GLY A 536 50.95 -26.66 -4.48
N PHE A 537 51.54 -26.15 -5.56
CA PHE A 537 52.00 -26.95 -6.70
C PHE A 537 53.37 -26.44 -7.15
N ASN A 538 54.22 -27.33 -7.65
CA ASN A 538 55.57 -26.98 -8.09
C ASN A 538 55.85 -27.58 -9.46
N PHE A 539 56.61 -26.87 -10.29
CA PHE A 539 57.07 -27.37 -11.57
C PHE A 539 58.42 -26.78 -11.96
N THR A 540 59.14 -27.48 -12.82
CA THR A 540 60.45 -27.05 -13.32
C THR A 540 60.30 -26.38 -14.68
N LEU A 541 60.86 -25.18 -14.82
CA LEU A 541 61.01 -24.48 -16.10
C LEU A 541 62.42 -24.66 -16.64
N ILE A 542 62.51 -24.98 -17.94
CA ILE A 542 63.76 -25.01 -18.71
C ILE A 542 63.48 -24.37 -20.07
N GLU A 543 64.00 -23.16 -20.26
CA GLU A 543 63.79 -22.37 -21.48
C GLU A 543 65.08 -22.31 -22.30
N LYS A 544 64.99 -22.55 -23.61
CA LYS A 544 66.17 -22.77 -24.46
C LYS A 544 66.66 -21.52 -25.18
N GLU A 545 65.76 -20.58 -25.48
CA GLU A 545 66.04 -19.43 -26.34
C GLU A 545 65.77 -18.13 -25.59
N ALA A 546 66.60 -17.12 -25.83
CA ALA A 546 66.39 -15.79 -25.28
C ALA A 546 65.19 -15.11 -25.94
N ASN A 547 64.12 -14.92 -25.18
CA ASN A 547 62.87 -14.30 -25.62
C ASN A 547 62.02 -13.87 -24.40
N LEU A 548 60.86 -13.28 -24.67
CA LEU A 548 59.84 -13.00 -23.66
C LEU A 548 58.74 -14.06 -23.75
N VAL A 549 58.47 -14.75 -22.64
CA VAL A 549 57.47 -15.82 -22.58
C VAL A 549 56.41 -15.48 -21.53
N ASN A 550 55.14 -15.66 -21.89
CA ASN A 550 54.02 -15.43 -20.99
C ASN A 550 53.56 -16.74 -20.36
N TYR A 551 53.59 -16.79 -19.04
CA TYR A 551 53.10 -17.91 -18.24
C TYR A 551 51.74 -17.61 -17.61
N GLN A 552 50.85 -18.60 -17.60
CA GLN A 552 49.57 -18.51 -16.92
C GLN A 552 49.19 -19.88 -16.36
N ALA A 553 48.69 -19.94 -15.13
CA ALA A 553 48.10 -21.14 -14.57
C ALA A 553 46.57 -21.08 -14.69
N SER A 554 45.95 -22.24 -14.91
CA SER A 554 44.49 -22.34 -15.04
C SER A 554 43.97 -23.61 -14.38
N VAL A 555 42.78 -23.51 -13.79
CA VAL A 555 42.08 -24.61 -13.12
C VAL A 555 40.69 -24.74 -13.75
N ALA A 556 40.27 -25.97 -14.03
CA ALA A 556 38.93 -26.27 -14.54
C ALA A 556 37.88 -26.14 -13.42
N ALA A 557 36.63 -25.86 -13.81
CA ALA A 557 35.52 -25.81 -12.85
C ALA A 557 35.30 -27.18 -12.18
N ASN A 558 34.92 -27.17 -10.90
CA ASN A 558 34.52 -28.36 -10.15
C ASN A 558 33.20 -28.11 -9.39
N ALA A 559 32.80 -29.02 -8.48
CA ALA A 559 31.54 -28.90 -7.74
C ALA A 559 31.46 -27.64 -6.84
N LYS A 560 32.60 -27.17 -6.33
CA LYS A 560 32.71 -26.04 -5.41
C LYS A 560 33.16 -24.75 -6.08
N MET A 561 33.98 -24.82 -7.12
CA MET A 561 34.62 -23.66 -7.73
C MET A 561 34.34 -23.57 -9.23
N GLY A 562 34.29 -22.35 -9.75
CA GLY A 562 34.32 -22.06 -11.17
C GLY A 562 35.71 -22.32 -11.77
N ALA A 563 35.82 -22.17 -13.09
CA ALA A 563 37.13 -22.15 -13.73
C ALA A 563 37.85 -20.85 -13.36
N GLY A 564 39.16 -20.91 -13.16
CA GLY A 564 39.98 -19.75 -12.80
C GLY A 564 41.28 -19.73 -13.59
N ASN A 565 41.77 -18.52 -13.83
CA ASN A 565 43.09 -18.28 -14.40
C ASN A 565 43.87 -17.39 -13.44
N SER A 566 45.18 -17.61 -13.34
CA SER A 566 46.07 -16.64 -12.73
C SER A 566 46.19 -15.39 -13.63
N GLU A 567 46.81 -14.36 -13.09
CA GLU A 567 47.42 -13.31 -13.92
C GLU A 567 48.41 -13.90 -14.93
N ILE A 568 48.73 -13.12 -15.96
CA ILE A 568 49.77 -13.46 -16.92
C ILE A 568 51.11 -12.99 -16.34
N TYR A 569 52.05 -13.92 -16.20
CA TYR A 569 53.39 -13.65 -15.70
C TYR A 569 54.37 -13.60 -16.88
N PRO A 570 54.82 -12.40 -17.30
CA PRO A 570 55.85 -12.27 -18.31
C PRO A 570 57.21 -12.66 -17.72
N LEU A 571 57.94 -13.54 -18.40
CA LEU A 571 59.26 -14.01 -18.01
C LEU A 571 60.27 -13.71 -19.12
N LEU A 572 61.29 -12.93 -18.81
CA LEU A 572 62.40 -12.66 -19.73
C LEU A 572 63.46 -13.76 -19.64
N ILE A 573 63.75 -14.44 -20.75
CA ILE A 573 64.82 -15.43 -20.82
C ILE A 573 66.07 -14.75 -21.39
N ARG A 574 67.17 -14.82 -20.64
CA ARG A 574 68.45 -14.15 -20.94
C ARG A 574 69.56 -15.13 -21.25
#